data_AF-A0A5T0UFD4-F1
#
_entry.id   AF-A0A5T0UFD4-F1
#
_cell.length_a   1.000
_cell.length_b   1.000
_cell.length_c   1.000
_cell.angle_alpha   90.00
_cell.angle_beta   90.00
_cell.angle_gamma   90.00
#
_symmetry.space_group_name_H-M   'P 1'
#
loop_
_entity.id
_entity.type
_entity.pdbx_description
1 polymer ?
#
loop_
_entity_poly.entity_id
_entity_poly.type
_entity_poly.pdbx_seq_one_letter_code
_entity_poly.pdbx_strand_id
1 'polypeptide(L)' 'KMKVKFDLKAKCLICENQILAYLKNNQTLMRQWKKIFDQELICIKQHHPNIVASWKYYQEFEKMCKELD' A
#
# COMPACT_ATOMS: atom_id res chain seq x y z
N LYS A 1 23.83 6.65 -25.02
CA LYS A 1 23.86 7.49 -23.79
C LYS A 1 22.48 7.89 -23.26
N MET A 2 21.43 8.03 -24.09
CA MET A 2 20.09 8.45 -23.64
C MET A 2 19.26 7.33 -22.96
N LYS A 3 19.31 6.09 -23.47
CA LYS A 3 18.64 4.90 -22.88
C LYS A 3 19.03 4.64 -21.41
N VAL A 4 20.34 4.64 -21.13
CA VAL A 4 20.90 4.36 -19.79
C VAL A 4 20.36 5.32 -18.71
N LYS A 5 20.11 6.60 -19.05
CA LYS A 5 19.55 7.58 -18.11
C LYS A 5 18.06 7.34 -17.82
N PHE A 6 17.31 6.83 -18.79
CA PHE A 6 15.90 6.49 -18.63
C PHE A 6 15.74 5.25 -17.75
N ASP A 7 16.60 4.24 -17.96
CA ASP A 7 16.63 3.01 -17.16
C ASP A 7 16.98 3.26 -15.68
N LEU A 8 17.87 4.22 -15.41
CA LEU A 8 18.20 4.66 -14.05
C LEU A 8 17.04 5.39 -13.38
N LYS A 9 16.33 6.27 -14.12
CA LYS A 9 15.18 7.00 -13.60
C LYS A 9 14.02 6.06 -13.29
N ALA A 10 13.81 5.03 -14.10
CA ALA A 10 12.80 3.99 -13.87
C ALA A 10 13.12 3.10 -12.65
N LYS A 11 14.40 2.81 -12.38
CA LYS A 11 14.82 2.06 -11.18
C LYS A 11 14.69 2.84 -9.87
N CYS A 12 14.70 4.17 -9.94
CA CYS A 12 14.46 5.03 -8.78
C CYS A 12 12.97 5.33 -8.53
N LEU A 13 12.06 4.82 -9.38
CA LEU A 13 10.63 4.94 -9.13
C LEU A 13 10.22 3.92 -8.08
N ILE A 14 9.72 4.41 -6.96
CA ILE A 14 9.04 3.58 -5.98
C ILE A 14 7.74 3.10 -6.62
N CYS A 15 7.57 1.78 -6.75
CA CYS A 15 6.31 1.18 -7.17
C CYS A 15 5.53 0.62 -5.99
N GLU A 16 4.24 0.35 -6.20
CA GLU A 16 3.32 -0.05 -5.14
C GLU A 16 3.76 -1.35 -4.45
N ASN A 17 4.30 -2.30 -5.23
CA ASN A 17 4.86 -3.55 -4.68
C ASN A 17 6.05 -3.29 -3.74
N GLN A 18 6.88 -2.28 -4.01
CA GLN A 18 7.99 -1.92 -3.13
C GLN A 18 7.48 -1.28 -1.83
N ILE A 19 6.40 -0.49 -1.89
CA ILE A 19 5.74 0.07 -0.70
C ILE A 19 5.18 -1.06 0.16
N LEU A 20 4.45 -2.01 -0.45
CA LEU A 20 3.88 -3.15 0.26
C LEU A 20 4.97 -4.03 0.89
N ALA A 21 6.05 -4.32 0.16
CA ALA A 21 7.19 -5.07 0.70
C ALA A 21 7.85 -4.33 1.88
N TYR A 22 8.02 -3.02 1.77
CA TYR A 22 8.57 -2.21 2.85
C TYR A 22 7.68 -2.24 4.10
N LEU A 23 6.37 -2.08 3.94
CA LEU A 23 5.42 -2.18 5.05
C LEU A 23 5.42 -3.58 5.68
N LYS A 24 5.40 -4.64 4.85
CA LYS A 24 5.46 -6.04 5.32
C LYS A 24 6.69 -6.33 6.17
N ASN A 25 7.85 -5.80 5.78
CA ASN A 25 9.09 -5.95 6.52
C ASN A 25 9.18 -5.05 7.78
N ASN A 26 8.30 -4.05 7.91
CA ASN A 26 8.26 -3.10 9.03
C ASN A 26 6.92 -3.18 9.76
N GLN A 27 6.72 -4.22 10.56
CA GLN A 27 5.44 -4.52 11.23
C GLN A 27 4.92 -3.35 12.09
N THR A 28 5.78 -2.64 12.82
CA THR A 28 5.38 -1.47 13.62
C THR A 28 4.78 -0.39 12.74
N LEU A 29 5.42 -0.09 11.60
CA LEU A 29 4.95 0.90 10.64
C LEU A 29 3.64 0.44 9.99
N MET A 30 3.57 -0.83 9.57
CA MET A 30 2.33 -1.40 9.03
C MET A 30 1.14 -1.25 9.99
N ARG A 31 1.33 -1.55 11.28
CA ARG A 31 0.29 -1.39 12.32
C ARG A 31 -0.10 0.07 12.52
N GLN A 32 0.85 1.01 12.45
CA GLN A 32 0.55 2.44 12.50
C GLN A 32 -0.31 2.88 11.32
N TRP A 33 0.06 2.50 10.09
CA TRP A 33 -0.73 2.80 8.90
C TRP A 33 -2.11 2.15 8.93
N LYS A 34 -2.22 0.91 9.42
CA LYS A 34 -3.51 0.25 9.60
C LYS A 34 -4.44 1.07 10.50
N LYS A 35 -3.95 1.55 11.65
CA LYS A 35 -4.73 2.41 12.56
C LYS A 35 -5.22 3.69 11.87
N ILE A 36 -4.35 4.34 11.09
CA ILE A 36 -4.71 5.53 10.32
C ILE A 36 -5.81 5.19 9.31
N PHE A 37 -5.65 4.14 8.50
CA PHE A 37 -6.63 3.77 7.49
C PHE A 37 -7.96 3.30 8.08
N ASP A 38 -7.95 2.60 9.22
CA ASP A 38 -9.17 2.19 9.90
C ASP A 38 -10.00 3.40 10.39
N GLN A 39 -9.33 4.52 10.72
CA GLN A 39 -9.99 5.78 11.07
C GLN A 39 -10.42 6.59 9.83
N GLU A 40 -9.48 6.89 8.93
CA GLU A 40 -9.72 7.80 7.81
C GLU A 40 -10.68 7.21 6.76
N LEU A 41 -10.66 5.89 6.56
CA LEU A 41 -11.51 5.24 5.56
C LEU A 41 -12.88 4.84 6.09
N ILE A 42 -13.22 5.15 7.34
CA ILE A 42 -14.47 4.69 7.97
C ILE A 42 -15.70 5.14 7.18
N CYS A 43 -15.75 6.41 6.76
CA CYS A 43 -16.87 6.97 6.02
C CYS A 43 -16.98 6.36 4.61
N ILE A 44 -15.85 6.19 3.92
CA ILE A 44 -15.82 5.62 2.56
C ILE A 44 -16.22 4.14 2.62
N LYS A 45 -15.73 3.37 3.60
CA LYS A 45 -16.11 1.96 3.79
C LYS A 45 -17.60 1.81 4.12
N GLN A 46 -18.20 2.76 4.84
CA GLN A 46 -19.62 2.75 5.18
C GLN A 46 -20.53 3.09 3.98
N HIS A 47 -20.23 4.14 3.23
CA HIS A 47 -21.15 4.66 2.20
C HIS A 47 -20.82 4.15 0.79
N HIS A 48 -19.54 3.88 0.51
CA HIS A 48 -19.06 3.46 -0.81
C HIS A 48 -18.02 2.33 -0.71
N PRO A 49 -18.35 1.19 -0.10
CA PRO A 49 -17.42 0.06 0.06
C PRO A 49 -16.84 -0.43 -1.28
N ASN A 50 -17.59 -0.29 -2.37
CA ASN A 50 -17.17 -0.69 -3.72
C ASN A 50 -15.95 0.09 -4.22
N ILE A 51 -15.77 1.35 -3.78
CA ILE A 51 -14.58 2.15 -4.13
C ILE A 51 -13.35 1.52 -3.49
N VAL A 52 -13.41 1.26 -2.17
CA VAL A 52 -12.31 0.61 -1.43
C VAL A 52 -12.02 -0.79 -1.96
N ALA A 53 -13.06 -1.54 -2.35
CA ALA A 53 -12.92 -2.87 -2.94
C ALA A 53 -12.15 -2.86 -4.28
N SER A 54 -12.22 -1.76 -5.04
CA SER A 54 -11.51 -1.61 -6.32
C SER A 54 -10.01 -1.27 -6.16
N TRP A 55 -9.56 -0.91 -4.96
CA TRP A 55 -8.16 -0.54 -4.70
C TRP A 55 -7.28 -1.78 -4.53
N LYS A 56 -6.76 -2.31 -5.64
CA LYS A 56 -5.93 -3.52 -5.70
C LYS A 56 -4.87 -3.58 -4.58
N TYR A 57 -4.00 -2.59 -4.48
CA TYR A 57 -2.87 -2.62 -3.53
C TYR A 57 -3.30 -2.40 -2.07
N TYR A 58 -4.42 -1.71 -1.83
CA TYR A 58 -4.98 -1.60 -0.48
C TYR A 58 -5.57 -2.94 -0.01
N GLN A 59 -6.18 -3.71 -0.91
CA GLN A 59 -6.65 -5.07 -0.59
C GLN A 59 -5.49 -6.01 -0.27
N GLU A 60 -4.35 -5.87 -0.97
CA GLU A 60 -3.12 -6.61 -0.63
C GLU A 60 -2.58 -6.19 0.75
N PHE A 61 -2.61 -4.90 1.08
CA PHE A 61 -2.27 -4.40 2.42
C PHE A 61 -3.16 -4.98 3.53
N GLU A 62 -4.48 -4.98 3.36
CA GLU A 62 -5.41 -5.56 4.34
C GLU A 62 -5.16 -7.07 4.56
N LYS A 63 -4.81 -7.82 3.51
CA LYS A 63 -4.43 -9.24 3.63
C LYS A 63 -3.16 -9.41 4.48
N MET A 64 -2.12 -8.63 4.21
CA MET A 64 -0.88 -8.67 4.98
C MET A 64 -1.10 -8.34 6.46
N CYS A 65 -2.02 -7.44 6.78
CA CYS A 65 -2.35 -7.11 8.16
C CYS A 65 -3.01 -8.28 8.89
N LYS A 66 -3.89 -9.04 8.22
CA LYS A 66 -4.59 -10.20 8.80
C LYS A 66 -3.69 -11.40 9.05
N GLU A 67 -2.59 -11.53 8.32
CA GLU A 67 -1.61 -12.62 8.49
C GLU A 67 -0.70 -12.44 9.73
N LEU A 68 -0.76 -11.26 10.38
CA LEU A 68 0.10 -10.87 11.51
C LEU A 68 -0.66 -10.75 12.84
N ASP A 69 -1.98 -10.94 12.81
CA ASP A 69 -2.88 -11.04 13.98
C ASP A 69 -3.10 -12.51 14.35
#